data_AF-A0A1I8I8Z2-F1
#
_entry.id   AF-A0A1I8I8Z2-F1
#
_cell.length_a   1.000
_cell.length_b   1.000
_cell.length_c   1.000
_cell.angle_alpha   90.00
_cell.angle_beta   90.00
_cell.angle_gamma   90.00
#
_symmetry.space_group_name_H-M   'P 1'
#
loop_
_entity.id
_entity.type
_entity.pdbx_description
1 polymer ?
#
loop_
_entity_poly.entity_id
_entity_poly.type
_entity_poly.pdbx_seq_one_letter_code
_entity_poly.pdbx_strand_id
1 'polypeptide(L)'
;DKRYHIVKELVEVEKEYVESLQTIVEKYMVPLKNNPALLDASSVAEIFHWIPEIRTQHTIFLSLLENAWKSWTSDTTIGDQIAVMFKKRTVVEFYCSFIENFARSERSLETALQQKSAFQRFVE
;
A
#
# COMPACT_ATOMS: atom_id res chain seq x y z
N ASP A 1 5.22 -17.32 25.04
CA ASP A 1 6.54 -17.14 24.41
C ASP A 1 6.58 -15.74 23.81
N LYS A 2 7.58 -14.91 24.16
CA LYS A 2 7.68 -13.53 23.63
C LYS A 2 7.78 -13.51 22.10
N ARG A 3 8.46 -14.49 21.49
CA ARG A 3 8.61 -14.60 20.04
C ARG A 3 7.26 -14.79 19.35
N TYR A 4 6.41 -15.66 19.90
CA TYR A 4 5.05 -15.88 19.39
C TYR A 4 4.25 -14.58 19.33
N HIS A 5 4.24 -13.80 20.42
CA HIS A 5 3.46 -12.56 20.47
C HIS A 5 4.00 -11.49 19.51
N ILE A 6 5.32 -11.34 19.41
CA ILE A 6 5.94 -10.39 18.48
C ILE A 6 5.60 -10.75 17.03
N VAL A 7 5.66 -12.04 16.65
CA VAL A 7 5.33 -12.45 15.29
C VAL A 7 3.83 -12.33 15.02
N LYS A 8 2.97 -12.64 16.00
CA LYS A 8 1.53 -12.43 15.89
C LYS A 8 1.22 -10.97 15.57
N GLU A 9 1.78 -10.05 16.36
CA GLU A 9 1.61 -8.61 16.20
C GLU A 9 2.13 -8.15 14.84
N LEU A 10 3.29 -8.64 14.39
CA LEU A 10 3.81 -8.34 13.06
C LEU A 10 2.83 -8.74 11.95
N VAL A 11 2.23 -9.93 12.01
CA VAL A 11 1.25 -10.38 11.01
C VAL A 11 -0.02 -9.52 11.07
N GLU A 12 -0.48 -9.15 12.26
CA GLU A 12 -1.66 -8.31 12.46
C GLU A 12 -1.44 -6.89 11.90
N VAL A 13 -0.32 -6.26 12.22
CA VAL A 13 0.03 -4.92 11.72
C VAL A 13 0.23 -4.92 10.20
N GLU A 14 0.90 -5.94 9.65
CA GLU A 14 1.08 -6.07 8.21
C GLU A 14 -0.27 -6.24 7.48
N LYS A 15 -1.20 -6.98 8.09
CA LYS A 15 -2.55 -7.14 7.55
C LYS A 15 -3.30 -5.81 7.52
N GLU A 16 -3.29 -5.05 8.61
CA GLU A 16 -3.91 -3.72 8.68
C GLU A 16 -3.31 -2.77 7.64
N TYR A 17 -2.00 -2.84 7.42
CA TYR A 17 -1.31 -2.04 6.42
C TYR A 17 -1.75 -2.40 4.99
N VAL A 18 -1.80 -3.69 4.65
CA VAL A 18 -2.29 -4.16 3.33
C VAL A 18 -3.75 -3.79 3.11
N GLU A 19 -4.60 -3.91 4.12
CA GLU A 19 -6.02 -3.52 4.04
C GLU A 19 -6.19 -2.01 3.80
N SER A 20 -5.35 -1.19 4.41
CA SER A 20 -5.32 0.26 4.20
C SER A 20 -4.91 0.60 2.75
N LEU A 21 -3.84 -0.01 2.24
CA LEU A 21 -3.40 0.15 0.86
C LEU A 21 -4.45 -0.36 -0.14
N GLN A 22 -5.11 -1.47 0.18
CA GLN A 22 -6.18 -2.05 -0.62
C GLN A 22 -7.37 -1.11 -0.72
N THR A 23 -7.74 -0.46 0.39
CA THR A 23 -8.79 0.55 0.44
C THR A 23 -8.46 1.74 -0.45
N ILE A 24 -7.22 2.26 -0.40
CA ILE A 24 -6.76 3.36 -1.26
C ILE A 24 -6.90 2.98 -2.74
N VAL A 25 -6.47 1.77 -3.11
CA VAL A 25 -6.50 1.31 -4.51
C VAL A 25 -7.93 1.04 -5.00
N GLU A 26 -8.72 0.26 -4.27
CA GLU A 26 -10.03 -0.20 -4.73
C GLU A 26 -11.13 0.83 -4.56
N LYS A 27 -11.12 1.62 -3.48
CA LYS A 27 -12.18 2.59 -3.22
C LYS A 27 -11.93 3.95 -3.85
N TYR A 28 -10.67 4.31 -4.09
CA TYR A 28 -10.33 5.62 -4.65
C TYR A 28 -9.68 5.50 -6.04
N MET A 29 -8.51 4.87 -6.16
CA MET A 29 -7.76 4.89 -7.42
C MET A 29 -8.51 4.25 -8.60
N VAL A 30 -9.06 3.04 -8.42
CA VAL A 30 -9.76 2.30 -9.48
C VAL A 30 -11.02 3.05 -9.97
N PRO A 31 -11.92 3.52 -9.08
CA PRO A 31 -13.06 4.32 -9.50
C PRO A 31 -12.66 5.61 -10.22
N LEU A 32 -11.63 6.32 -9.74
CA LEU A 32 -11.17 7.55 -10.38
C LEU A 32 -10.59 7.30 -11.77
N LYS A 33 -9.80 6.23 -11.93
CA LYS A 33 -9.25 5.83 -13.23
C LYS A 33 -10.34 5.48 -14.25
N ASN A 34 -11.46 4.91 -13.80
CA ASN A 34 -12.59 4.53 -14.65
C ASN A 34 -13.56 5.70 -14.92
N ASN A 35 -13.40 6.84 -14.24
CA ASN A 35 -14.27 8.00 -14.35
C ASN A 35 -13.46 9.26 -14.74
N PRO A 36 -13.03 9.39 -16.01
CA PRO A 36 -12.22 10.52 -16.47
C PRO A 36 -12.91 11.88 -16.33
N ALA A 37 -14.24 11.90 -16.13
CA ALA A 37 -15.00 13.11 -15.83
C ALA A 37 -14.67 13.70 -14.45
N LEU A 38 -14.29 12.86 -13.48
CA LEU A 38 -13.90 13.28 -12.13
C LEU A 38 -12.47 13.80 -12.12
N LEU A 39 -11.54 13.00 -12.65
CA LEU A 39 -10.13 13.32 -12.70
C LEU A 39 -9.48 12.62 -13.91
N ASP A 40 -8.58 13.31 -14.61
CA ASP A 40 -7.89 12.71 -15.75
C ASP A 40 -6.89 11.63 -15.31
N ALA A 41 -6.56 10.72 -16.22
CA ALA A 41 -5.70 9.59 -15.93
C ALA A 41 -4.28 9.98 -15.47
N SER A 42 -3.77 11.14 -15.88
CA SER A 42 -2.43 11.60 -15.48
C SER A 42 -2.42 12.11 -14.05
N SER A 43 -3.43 12.90 -13.67
CA SER A 43 -3.62 13.34 -12.28
C SER A 43 -3.88 12.17 -11.34
N VAL A 44 -4.66 11.16 -11.76
CA VAL A 44 -4.84 9.91 -10.98
C VAL A 44 -3.51 9.18 -10.81
N ALA A 45 -2.72 9.01 -11.89
CA ALA A 45 -1.42 8.34 -11.79
C ALA A 45 -0.42 9.10 -10.90
N GLU A 46 -0.51 10.43 -10.85
CA GLU A 46 0.33 11.27 -10.01
C GLU A 46 -0.08 11.20 -8.54
N ILE A 47 -1.39 11.21 -8.22
CA ILE A 47 -1.87 11.13 -6.84
C ILE A 47 -1.54 9.75 -6.23
N PHE A 48 -1.72 8.67 -6.98
CA PHE A 48 -1.53 7.31 -6.49
C PHE A 48 -0.18 6.68 -6.88
N HIS A 49 0.83 7.51 -7.15
CA HIS A 49 2.13 7.08 -7.65
C HIS A 49 2.78 5.99 -6.77
N TRP A 50 3.13 4.84 -7.36
CA TRP A 50 3.72 3.65 -6.72
C TRP A 50 2.90 2.95 -5.61
N ILE A 51 1.74 3.47 -5.22
CA ILE A 51 0.87 2.84 -4.21
C ILE A 51 0.44 1.42 -4.63
N PRO A 52 0.04 1.15 -5.89
CA PRO A 52 -0.32 -0.20 -6.32
C PRO A 52 0.82 -1.20 -6.20
N GLU A 53 2.05 -0.79 -6.54
CA GLU A 53 3.23 -1.64 -6.50
C GLU A 53 3.69 -1.91 -5.06
N ILE A 54 3.65 -0.90 -4.19
CA ILE A 54 3.88 -1.06 -2.74
C ILE A 54 2.87 -2.07 -2.19
N ARG A 55 1.58 -1.89 -2.49
CA ARG A 55 0.53 -2.84 -2.11
C ARG A 55 0.85 -4.26 -2.57
N THR A 56 1.20 -4.45 -3.84
CA THR A 56 1.53 -5.79 -4.36
C THR A 56 2.67 -6.45 -3.59
N GLN A 57 3.73 -5.70 -3.29
CA GLN A 57 4.85 -6.23 -2.50
C GLN A 57 4.40 -6.64 -1.08
N HIS A 58 3.63 -5.79 -0.41
CA HIS A 58 3.13 -6.05 0.94
C HIS A 58 2.09 -7.18 0.99
N THR A 59 1.23 -7.34 -0.02
CA THR A 59 0.32 -8.50 -0.14
C THR A 59 1.09 -9.82 -0.26
N ILE A 60 2.21 -9.83 -1.00
CA ILE A 60 3.09 -11.01 -1.09
C ILE A 60 3.74 -11.28 0.27
N PHE A 61 4.24 -10.24 0.94
CA PHE A 61 4.86 -10.37 2.25
C PHE A 61 3.88 -10.91 3.31
N LEU A 62 2.68 -10.35 3.38
CA LEU A 62 1.61 -10.85 4.25
C LEU A 62 1.31 -12.33 4.00
N SER A 63 1.20 -12.74 2.73
CA SER A 63 0.95 -14.14 2.37
C SER A 63 2.07 -15.07 2.88
N LEU A 64 3.33 -14.62 2.81
CA LEU A 64 4.48 -15.37 3.33
C LEU A 64 4.44 -15.46 4.86
N LEU A 65 4.09 -14.37 5.54
CA LEU A 65 3.94 -14.34 7.01
C LEU A 65 2.80 -15.24 7.48
N GLU A 66 1.62 -15.15 6.85
CA GLU A 66 0.46 -15.98 7.18
C GLU A 66 0.76 -17.47 6.98
N ASN A 67 1.52 -17.83 5.94
CA ASN A 67 1.92 -19.22 5.72
C ASN A 67 2.86 -19.73 6.81
N ALA A 68 3.82 -18.91 7.26
CA ALA A 68 4.67 -19.25 8.40
C ALA A 68 3.89 -19.30 9.73
N TRP A 69 2.86 -18.46 9.87
CA TRP A 69 2.01 -18.41 11.05
C TRP A 69 1.07 -19.61 11.18
N LYS A 70 0.49 -20.07 10.07
CA LYS A 70 -0.41 -21.24 10.03
C LYS A 70 0.26 -22.52 10.52
N SER A 71 1.58 -22.66 10.33
CA SER A 71 2.38 -23.82 10.75
C SER A 71 3.34 -23.49 11.90
N TRP A 72 2.97 -22.54 12.77
CA TRP A 72 3.85 -22.07 13.83
C TRP A 72 4.22 -23.15 14.85
N THR A 73 5.52 -23.30 15.09
CA THR A 73 6.12 -24.15 16.13
C THR A 73 7.19 -23.39 16.93
N SER A 74 7.77 -24.02 17.94
CA SER A 74 8.92 -23.49 18.68
C SER A 74 10.12 -23.20 17.79
N ASP A 75 10.26 -23.92 16.67
CA ASP A 75 11.41 -23.85 15.77
C ASP A 75 11.16 -22.98 14.53
N THR A 76 9.93 -22.50 14.31
CA THR A 76 9.60 -21.65 13.16
C THR A 76 10.41 -20.36 13.15
N THR A 77 10.98 -20.02 11.99
CA THR A 77 11.67 -18.74 11.76
C THR A 77 10.98 -17.96 10.66
N ILE A 78 10.92 -16.63 10.81
CA ILE A 78 10.38 -15.71 9.79
C ILE A 78 11.47 -14.91 9.05
N GLY A 79 12.74 -15.19 9.34
CA GLY A 79 13.88 -14.43 8.82
C GLY A 79 13.97 -14.47 7.29
N ASP A 80 13.67 -15.62 6.68
CA ASP A 80 13.69 -15.78 5.23
C ASP A 80 12.58 -14.96 4.55
N GLN A 81 11.39 -14.90 5.15
CA GLN A 81 10.26 -14.13 4.66
C GLN A 81 10.56 -12.63 4.69
N ILE A 82 11.14 -12.15 5.79
CA ILE A 82 11.63 -10.76 5.91
C ILE A 82 12.72 -10.50 4.86
N ALA A 83 13.69 -11.41 4.73
CA ALA A 83 14.78 -11.26 3.78
C ALA A 83 14.29 -11.23 2.33
N VAL A 84 13.32 -12.07 1.95
CA VAL A 84 12.72 -12.07 0.60
C VAL A 84 12.09 -10.73 0.27
N MET A 85 11.49 -10.06 1.25
CA MET A 85 10.87 -8.75 1.04
C MET A 85 11.92 -7.65 0.97
N PHE A 86 12.70 -7.47 2.04
CA PHE A 86 13.53 -6.28 2.22
C PHE A 86 14.91 -6.35 1.54
N LYS A 87 15.29 -7.49 0.94
CA LYS A 87 16.45 -7.54 0.02
C LYS A 87 16.15 -7.04 -1.38
N LYS A 88 14.87 -6.86 -1.75
CA LYS A 88 14.50 -6.39 -3.09
C LYS A 88 14.77 -4.90 -3.19
N ARG A 89 15.70 -4.53 -4.06
CA ARG A 89 16.01 -3.13 -4.39
C ARG A 89 14.77 -2.34 -4.82
N THR A 90 13.87 -2.99 -5.55
CA THR A 90 12.62 -2.40 -6.06
C THR A 90 11.74 -1.84 -4.95
N VAL A 91 11.73 -2.42 -3.76
CA VAL A 91 10.93 -1.94 -2.62
C VAL A 91 11.43 -0.58 -2.18
N VAL A 92 12.75 -0.46 -2.03
CA VAL A 92 13.40 0.80 -1.68
C VAL A 92 13.12 1.84 -2.77
N GLU A 93 13.24 1.46 -4.04
CA GLU A 93 12.97 2.35 -5.17
C GLU A 93 11.52 2.86 -5.20
N PHE A 94 10.53 1.99 -4.91
CA PHE A 94 9.12 2.40 -4.83
C PHE A 94 8.89 3.40 -3.70
N TYR A 95 9.42 3.13 -2.50
CA TYR A 95 9.27 4.04 -1.36
C TYR A 95 10.01 5.36 -1.55
N CYS A 96 11.22 5.35 -2.11
CA CYS A 96 11.95 6.58 -2.44
C CYS A 96 11.15 7.43 -3.43
N SER A 97 10.68 6.82 -4.53
CA SER A 97 9.91 7.52 -5.56
C SER A 97 8.57 8.04 -5.03
N PHE A 98 7.91 7.28 -4.15
CA PHE A 98 6.68 7.71 -3.47
C PHE A 98 6.94 8.95 -2.61
N ILE A 99 7.98 8.96 -1.78
CA ILE A 99 8.33 10.08 -0.91
C ILE A 99 8.74 11.31 -1.74
N GLU A 100 9.55 11.12 -2.79
CA GLU A 100 9.97 12.20 -3.69
C GLU A 100 8.78 12.86 -4.40
N ASN A 101 7.76 12.09 -4.74
CA ASN A 101 6.55 12.59 -5.39
C ASN A 101 5.48 13.09 -4.40
N PHE A 102 5.60 12.82 -3.10
CA PHE A 102 4.54 13.07 -2.11
C PHE A 102 4.01 14.52 -2.14
N ALA A 103 4.92 15.50 -2.11
CA ALA A 103 4.54 16.92 -2.14
C ALA A 103 3.82 17.32 -3.44
N ARG A 104 4.12 16.62 -4.55
CA ARG A 104 3.46 16.83 -5.83
C ARG A 104 2.07 16.18 -5.84
N SER A 105 1.97 14.92 -5.39
CA SER A 105 0.71 14.20 -5.22
C SER A 105 -0.27 14.97 -4.33
N GLU A 106 0.21 15.50 -3.20
CA GLU A 106 -0.59 16.30 -2.27
C GLU A 106 -1.16 17.56 -2.94
N ARG A 107 -0.31 18.34 -3.63
CA ARG A 107 -0.77 19.53 -4.35
C ARG A 107 -1.78 19.21 -5.45
N SER A 108 -1.58 18.12 -6.18
CA SER A 108 -2.50 17.68 -7.23
C SER A 108 -3.83 17.21 -6.66
N LEU A 109 -3.81 16.55 -5.49
CA LEU A 109 -5.02 16.20 -4.74
C LEU A 109 -5.78 17.45 -4.26
N GLU A 110 -5.10 18.41 -3.63
CA GLU A 110 -5.70 19.67 -3.18
C GLU A 110 -6.32 20.46 -4.34
N THR A 111 -5.58 20.55 -5.45
CA THR A 111 -6.05 21.23 -6.67
C THR A 111 -7.30 20.55 -7.22
N ALA A 112 -7.32 19.22 -7.27
CA ALA A 112 -8.49 18.46 -7.71
C ALA A 112 -9.70 18.69 -6.79
N LEU A 113 -9.51 18.67 -5.46
CA LEU A 113 -10.57 18.94 -4.49
C LEU A 113 -11.16 20.35 -4.65
N GLN A 114 -10.33 21.36 -4.90
CA GLN A 114 -10.78 22.75 -5.06
C GLN A 114 -11.46 23.02 -6.41
N GLN A 115 -10.98 22.40 -7.49
CA GLN A 115 -11.43 22.73 -8.85
C GLN A 115 -12.59 21.85 -9.34
N LYS A 116 -12.79 20.67 -8.76
CA LYS A 116 -13.73 19.66 -9.26
C LYS A 116 -14.74 19.30 -8.16
N SER A 117 -15.87 20.01 -8.10
CA SER A 117 -16.94 19.72 -7.13
C SER A 117 -17.47 18.29 -7.18
N ALA A 118 -17.49 17.66 -8.36
CA ALA A 118 -17.84 16.25 -8.52
C ALA A 118 -16.81 15.29 -7.91
N PHE A 119 -15.51 15.65 -7.94
CA PHE A 119 -14.44 14.89 -7.29
C PHE A 119 -14.48 15.07 -5.79
N GLN A 120 -14.70 16.29 -5.30
CA GLN A 120 -14.90 16.55 -3.87
C GLN A 120 -16.04 15.69 -3.30
N ARG A 121 -17.19 15.67 -3.98
CA ARG A 121 -18.34 14.85 -3.59
C ARG A 121 -18.08 13.33 -3.67
N PHE A 122 -17.12 12.91 -4.47
CA PHE A 122 -16.70 11.50 -4.53
C PHE A 122 -15.82 11.10 -3.34
N VAL A 123 -15.04 12.06 -2.80
CA VAL A 123 -14.12 11.83 -1.68
C VAL A 123 -14.81 11.97 -0.32
N GLU A 124 -15.85 12.81 -0.20
CA GLU A 124 -16.75 12.94 0.96
C GLU A 124 -17.63 11.70 1.21
#